data_AF-A0A7S3WMT9-F1
#
_entry.id   AF-A0A7S3WMT9-F1
#
_cell.length_a   1.000
_cell.length_b   1.000
_cell.length_c   1.000
_cell.angle_alpha   90.00
_cell.angle_beta   90.00
_cell.angle_gamma   90.00
#
_symmetry.space_group_name_H-M   'P 1'
#
loop_
_entity.id
_entity.type
_entity.pdbx_description
1 polymer ?
#
loop_
_entity_poly.entity_id
_entity_poly.type
_entity_poly.pdbx_seq_one_letter_code
_entity_poly.pdbx_strand_id
1 'polypeptide(L)'
;GAPSHSVLQPTRLRITNGCDSEPMWVAYMGRTMLDPQNVRLEPGESYDYEVPADGLSTTRYWPKWRCVAEDGNLCGVGDSGGPGQECDPHSGCAPPLDTKFEATFGKLDSLCEPSARQWNGCDFVDVSLKDGYTVPFKLEIKGDCKGDKAQETSEIHQVVDCSKLSVDDCPSHEDLGIGGDSVNLKAANPHWGEVAGCHSPCSKLTFPEWSIDSISPKRLVRDGVSTVSAPYCCPNREVCHDGTVEKTHYVQSVHSTCPGVNGFAYDNGMGVGTCPAGTKYEMI
;
A
#
# COMPACT_ATOMS: atom_id res chain seq x y z
N GLY A 1 31.56 15.48 5.99
CA GLY A 1 30.55 14.66 5.30
C GLY A 1 30.85 14.71 3.83
N ALA A 2 31.06 13.56 3.20
CA ALA A 2 31.13 13.50 1.75
C ALA A 2 29.73 13.81 1.17
N PRO A 3 29.62 14.46 0.01
CA PRO A 3 28.34 14.61 -0.66
C PRO A 3 27.85 13.21 -1.04
N SER A 4 26.65 12.82 -0.60
CA SER A 4 25.99 11.63 -1.12
C SER A 4 25.77 11.83 -2.61
N HIS A 5 26.56 11.15 -3.44
CA HIS A 5 26.29 11.06 -4.86
C HIS A 5 24.94 10.34 -5.02
N SER A 6 23.86 11.10 -5.24
CA SER A 6 22.57 10.52 -5.60
C SER A 6 22.78 9.69 -6.86
N VAL A 7 22.67 8.37 -6.76
CA VAL A 7 22.77 7.47 -7.91
C VAL A 7 21.68 7.87 -8.91
N LEU A 8 22.07 8.18 -10.14
CA LEU A 8 21.15 8.59 -11.19
C LEU A 8 19.99 7.57 -11.28
N GLN A 9 18.75 8.06 -11.27
CA GLN A 9 17.56 7.25 -11.50
C GLN A 9 17.23 7.25 -13.01
N PRO A 10 17.51 6.17 -13.76
CA PRO A 10 17.27 6.13 -15.20
C PRO A 10 15.78 6.02 -15.55
N THR A 11 14.97 5.33 -14.74
CA THR A 11 13.55 5.11 -15.02
C THR A 11 12.65 6.05 -14.21
N ARG A 12 11.33 5.89 -14.37
CA ARG A 12 10.32 6.67 -13.65
C ARG A 12 9.98 6.09 -12.29
N LEU A 13 10.21 4.80 -12.07
CA LEU A 13 9.97 4.15 -10.79
C LEU A 13 11.22 3.41 -10.35
N ARG A 14 11.73 3.80 -9.18
CA ARG A 14 12.75 3.06 -8.45
C ARG A 14 12.15 2.54 -7.14
N ILE A 15 12.47 1.31 -6.79
CA ILE A 15 12.18 0.76 -5.46
C ILE A 15 13.52 0.40 -4.82
N THR A 16 13.73 0.88 -3.60
CA THR A 16 14.96 0.70 -2.82
C THR A 16 14.60 -0.07 -1.55
N ASN A 17 15.43 -1.04 -1.16
CA ASN A 17 15.31 -1.64 0.16
C ASN A 17 15.92 -0.71 1.21
N GLY A 18 15.08 0.05 1.92
CA GLY A 18 15.51 0.93 3.00
C GLY A 18 15.92 0.24 4.30
N CYS A 19 15.74 -1.08 4.42
CA CYS A 19 16.10 -1.82 5.63
C CYS A 19 17.62 -1.97 5.78
N ASP A 20 18.12 -1.96 7.02
CA ASP A 20 19.57 -2.03 7.30
C ASP A 20 20.16 -3.44 7.16
N SER A 21 19.35 -4.49 7.32
CA SER A 21 19.90 -5.84 7.57
C SER A 21 19.16 -7.01 6.91
N GLU A 22 17.91 -6.83 6.46
CA GLU A 22 17.14 -7.92 5.85
C GLU A 22 16.95 -7.68 4.35
N PRO A 23 17.18 -8.71 3.49
CA PRO A 23 16.83 -8.62 2.08
C PRO A 23 15.32 -8.53 1.90
N MET A 24 14.90 -7.68 0.98
CA MET A 24 13.51 -7.50 0.57
C MET A 24 13.28 -8.16 -0.78
N TRP A 25 12.10 -8.72 -0.99
CA TRP A 25 11.63 -9.13 -2.31
C TRP A 25 10.50 -8.20 -2.74
N VAL A 26 10.48 -7.79 -3.99
CA VAL A 26 9.40 -6.96 -4.51
C VAL A 26 8.56 -7.77 -5.48
N ALA A 27 7.32 -8.05 -5.06
CA ALA A 27 6.31 -8.57 -5.96
C ALA A 27 5.57 -7.41 -6.61
N TYR A 28 5.09 -7.65 -7.83
CA TYR A 28 4.27 -6.67 -8.51
C TYR A 28 3.12 -7.32 -9.28
N MET A 29 2.17 -6.49 -9.69
CA MET A 29 1.12 -6.85 -10.62
C MET A 29 0.81 -5.65 -11.50
N GLY A 30 0.38 -5.91 -12.72
CA GLY A 30 -0.06 -4.90 -13.66
C GLY A 30 -0.88 -5.53 -14.78
N ARG A 31 -1.54 -4.69 -15.59
CA ARG A 31 -2.21 -5.16 -16.81
C ARG A 31 -1.20 -5.73 -17.82
N THR A 32 0.01 -5.17 -17.80
CA THR A 32 1.16 -5.59 -18.60
C THR A 32 2.30 -5.81 -17.63
N MET A 33 2.92 -7.00 -17.69
CA MET A 33 4.04 -7.40 -16.85
C MET A 33 5.32 -7.26 -17.68
N LEU A 34 6.17 -6.28 -17.34
CA LEU A 34 7.39 -5.93 -18.08
C LEU A 34 8.66 -6.39 -17.35
N ASP A 35 8.62 -6.40 -16.02
CA ASP A 35 9.72 -6.77 -15.14
C ASP A 35 9.57 -8.22 -14.60
N PRO A 36 10.62 -8.84 -14.06
CA PRO A 36 10.49 -10.12 -13.37
C PRO A 36 9.67 -9.99 -12.07
N GLN A 37 8.93 -11.05 -11.73
CA GLN A 37 8.36 -11.18 -10.38
C GLN A 37 9.47 -11.35 -9.34
N ASN A 38 9.19 -10.95 -8.09
CA ASN A 38 10.05 -11.20 -6.94
C ASN A 38 11.48 -10.73 -7.20
N VAL A 39 11.66 -9.44 -7.45
CA VAL A 39 13.00 -8.87 -7.51
C VAL A 39 13.57 -8.85 -6.10
N ARG A 40 14.70 -9.53 -5.87
CA ARG A 40 15.42 -9.50 -4.60
C ARG A 40 16.29 -8.25 -4.53
N LEU A 41 16.23 -7.55 -3.40
CA LEU A 41 17.02 -6.36 -3.09
C LEU A 41 17.71 -6.56 -1.74
N GLU A 42 19.04 -6.55 -1.73
CA GLU A 42 19.82 -6.46 -0.49
C GLU A 42 19.61 -5.09 0.19
N PRO A 43 19.92 -4.96 1.49
CA PRO A 43 19.94 -3.67 2.19
C PRO A 43 20.61 -2.54 1.37
N GLY A 44 19.87 -1.47 1.11
CA GLY A 44 20.31 -0.32 0.32
C GLY A 44 20.37 -0.52 -1.20
N GLU A 45 20.03 -1.71 -1.70
CA GLU A 45 19.94 -1.98 -3.14
C GLU A 45 18.64 -1.40 -3.72
N SER A 46 18.71 -0.97 -4.98
CA SER A 46 17.59 -0.42 -5.72
C SER A 46 17.35 -1.17 -7.02
N TYR A 47 16.10 -1.24 -7.45
CA TYR A 47 15.72 -1.67 -8.79
C TYR A 47 14.86 -0.62 -9.48
N ASP A 48 15.22 -0.33 -10.72
CA ASP A 48 14.54 0.62 -11.60
C ASP A 48 13.59 -0.15 -12.52
N TYR A 49 12.28 -0.03 -12.26
CA TYR A 49 11.22 -0.72 -13.01
C TYR A 49 10.96 -0.07 -14.36
N GLU A 50 10.59 -0.88 -15.35
CA GLU A 50 10.26 -0.38 -16.68
C GLU A 50 8.89 0.35 -16.68
N VAL A 51 8.92 1.61 -17.11
CA VAL A 51 7.71 2.40 -17.37
C VAL A 51 7.79 2.96 -18.79
N PRO A 52 7.09 2.35 -19.77
CA PRO A 52 7.15 2.76 -21.16
C PRO A 52 6.72 4.22 -21.37
N ALA A 53 7.22 4.82 -22.45
CA ALA A 53 6.83 6.17 -22.86
C ALA A 53 5.32 6.28 -23.16
N ASP A 54 4.69 5.20 -23.65
CA ASP A 54 3.25 5.13 -23.91
C ASP A 54 2.38 5.00 -22.63
N GLY A 55 3.00 4.95 -21.46
CA GLY A 55 2.34 4.77 -20.17
C GLY A 55 2.23 3.31 -19.72
N LEU A 56 1.79 3.12 -18.48
CA LEU A 56 1.62 1.81 -17.84
C LEU A 56 0.50 1.91 -16.81
N SER A 57 -0.49 1.02 -16.87
CA SER A 57 -1.72 1.19 -16.08
C SER A 57 -1.91 0.10 -15.05
N THR A 58 -2.59 0.45 -13.96
CA THR A 58 -3.10 -0.49 -12.93
C THR A 58 -1.99 -1.32 -12.29
N THR A 59 -0.83 -0.71 -12.04
CA THR A 59 0.30 -1.39 -11.41
C THR A 59 0.21 -1.31 -9.89
N ARG A 60 0.67 -2.37 -9.22
CA ARG A 60 0.89 -2.39 -7.78
C ARG A 60 2.20 -3.09 -7.50
N TYR A 61 2.95 -2.57 -6.54
CA TYR A 61 4.21 -3.12 -6.08
C TYR A 61 4.13 -3.22 -4.56
N TRP A 62 4.54 -4.36 -4.01
CA TRP A 62 4.57 -4.56 -2.57
C TRP A 62 5.76 -5.41 -2.16
N PRO A 63 6.28 -5.18 -0.95
CA PRO A 63 7.44 -5.89 -0.49
C PRO A 63 7.09 -7.17 0.29
N LYS A 64 8.01 -8.13 0.24
CA LYS A 64 7.97 -9.43 0.93
C LYS A 64 9.29 -9.69 1.65
N TRP A 65 9.23 -10.37 2.79
CA TRP A 65 10.41 -10.74 3.58
C TRP A 65 10.34 -12.15 4.09
N ARG A 66 11.51 -12.68 4.47
CA ARG A 66 11.66 -14.00 5.10
C ARG A 66 11.03 -15.10 4.23
N CYS A 67 11.24 -14.97 2.92
CA CYS A 67 10.89 -15.96 1.92
C CYS A 67 11.82 -17.16 2.06
N VAL A 68 11.25 -18.36 2.21
CA VAL A 68 12.05 -19.58 2.35
C VAL A 68 12.46 -20.16 1.00
N ALA A 69 11.76 -19.80 -0.08
CA ALA A 69 12.14 -20.17 -1.43
C ALA A 69 13.09 -19.13 -2.05
N GLU A 70 14.09 -19.59 -2.80
CA GLU A 70 15.09 -18.74 -3.46
C GLU A 70 14.53 -17.87 -4.59
N ASP A 71 13.27 -18.08 -4.99
CA ASP A 71 12.55 -17.30 -5.99
C ASP A 71 11.62 -16.24 -5.38
N GLY A 72 11.72 -16.01 -4.07
CA GLY A 72 10.93 -15.01 -3.34
C GLY A 72 9.48 -15.43 -3.07
N ASN A 73 9.17 -16.72 -3.10
CA ASN A 73 7.90 -17.28 -2.65
C ASN A 73 7.96 -17.80 -1.21
N LEU A 74 6.80 -18.15 -0.64
CA LEU A 74 6.66 -18.75 0.69
C LEU A 74 7.22 -17.85 1.80
N CYS A 75 6.61 -16.68 2.00
CA CYS A 75 7.21 -15.57 2.76
C CYS A 75 6.55 -15.26 4.11
N GLY A 76 7.38 -14.84 5.06
CA GLY A 76 7.06 -14.19 6.35
C GLY A 76 5.90 -13.23 6.29
N VAL A 77 6.13 -12.29 5.39
CA VAL A 77 5.46 -11.02 5.25
C VAL A 77 5.28 -10.80 3.75
N GLY A 78 4.17 -10.21 3.33
CA GLY A 78 3.96 -9.86 1.93
C GLY A 78 3.48 -11.01 1.03
N ASP A 79 3.16 -12.18 1.59
CA ASP A 79 2.79 -13.38 0.84
C ASP A 79 1.30 -13.43 0.47
N SER A 80 0.74 -12.29 0.06
CA SER A 80 -0.69 -12.13 -0.28
C SER A 80 -1.11 -12.80 -1.60
N GLY A 81 -0.17 -13.46 -2.29
CA GLY A 81 -0.36 -14.02 -3.63
C GLY A 81 -0.33 -12.96 -4.74
N GLY A 82 -0.75 -13.37 -5.95
CA GLY A 82 -0.68 -12.55 -7.16
C GLY A 82 -0.23 -13.37 -8.38
N PRO A 83 -0.18 -12.77 -9.59
CA PRO A 83 0.33 -13.45 -10.77
C PRO A 83 1.76 -13.97 -10.54
N GLY A 84 1.97 -15.28 -10.70
CA GLY A 84 3.28 -15.90 -10.51
C GLY A 84 3.79 -15.88 -9.06
N GLN A 85 2.89 -15.78 -8.08
CA GLN A 85 3.21 -15.88 -6.66
C GLN A 85 2.67 -17.18 -6.09
N GLU A 86 3.50 -17.90 -5.33
CA GLU A 86 3.12 -19.10 -4.60
C GLU A 86 3.10 -18.80 -3.10
N CYS A 87 1.94 -18.99 -2.49
CA CYS A 87 1.75 -18.79 -1.07
C CYS A 87 2.22 -20.00 -0.26
N ASP A 88 2.65 -19.77 0.98
CA ASP A 88 3.02 -20.83 1.91
C ASP A 88 1.95 -21.94 2.03
N PRO A 89 2.28 -23.24 1.81
CA PRO A 89 1.30 -24.32 1.83
C PRO A 89 0.72 -24.61 3.22
N HIS A 90 1.38 -24.16 4.30
CA HIS A 90 0.90 -24.35 5.66
C HIS A 90 -0.03 -23.22 6.11
N SER A 91 0.31 -21.97 5.78
CA SER A 91 -0.41 -20.76 6.17
C SER A 91 -1.50 -20.38 5.17
N GLY A 92 -1.37 -20.81 3.91
CA GLY A 92 -2.06 -20.19 2.79
C GLY A 92 -1.57 -18.76 2.55
N CYS A 93 -2.23 -18.06 1.63
CA CYS A 93 -1.89 -16.67 1.33
C CYS A 93 -2.14 -15.76 2.54
N ALA A 94 -1.29 -14.75 2.70
CA ALA A 94 -1.52 -13.66 3.60
C ALA A 94 -2.79 -12.89 3.22
N PRO A 95 -3.50 -12.28 4.18
CA PRO A 95 -4.47 -11.24 3.85
C PRO A 95 -3.75 -10.13 3.03
N PRO A 96 -4.40 -9.53 2.03
CA PRO A 96 -3.77 -8.53 1.15
C PRO A 96 -3.63 -7.15 1.82
N LEU A 97 -3.01 -7.11 2.99
CA LEU A 97 -2.75 -5.92 3.82
C LEU A 97 -1.36 -5.31 3.60
N ASP A 98 -0.69 -5.66 2.50
CA ASP A 98 0.68 -5.22 2.19
C ASP A 98 0.75 -3.71 1.97
N THR A 99 1.82 -3.09 2.45
CA THR A 99 2.17 -1.71 2.08
C THR A 99 2.40 -1.65 0.57
N LYS A 100 1.46 -1.04 -0.18
CA LYS A 100 1.40 -1.09 -1.65
C LYS A 100 1.65 0.26 -2.28
N PHE A 101 2.63 0.34 -3.18
CA PHE A 101 2.71 1.43 -4.14
C PHE A 101 1.81 1.10 -5.34
N GLU A 102 0.70 1.82 -5.48
CA GLU A 102 -0.23 1.71 -6.60
C GLU A 102 0.02 2.85 -7.60
N ALA A 103 0.08 2.53 -8.88
CA ALA A 103 0.32 3.54 -9.92
C ALA A 103 -0.44 3.28 -11.22
N THR A 104 -0.78 4.36 -11.90
CA THR A 104 -1.08 4.40 -13.33
C THR A 104 -0.27 5.54 -13.92
N PHE A 105 0.69 5.21 -14.77
CA PHE A 105 1.60 6.13 -15.43
C PHE A 105 1.02 6.61 -16.75
N GLY A 106 0.95 7.93 -16.91
CA GLY A 106 0.56 8.60 -18.14
C GLY A 106 1.60 8.48 -19.24
N LYS A 107 1.14 8.74 -20.47
CA LYS A 107 1.96 8.80 -21.67
C LYS A 107 2.82 10.06 -21.68
N LEU A 108 4.11 9.90 -21.95
CA LEU A 108 5.03 11.02 -22.16
C LEU A 108 4.56 11.90 -23.32
N ASP A 109 4.88 13.20 -23.25
CA ASP A 109 4.49 14.23 -24.22
C ASP A 109 2.98 14.44 -24.40
N SER A 110 2.15 13.77 -23.59
CA SER A 110 0.71 14.02 -23.53
C SER A 110 0.38 15.07 -22.47
N LEU A 111 -0.72 15.79 -22.65
CA LEU A 111 -1.17 16.81 -21.69
C LEU A 111 -1.71 16.15 -20.41
N CYS A 112 -1.30 16.71 -19.26
CA CYS A 112 -1.93 16.50 -17.96
C CYS A 112 -2.58 17.82 -17.52
N GLU A 113 -3.90 17.91 -17.70
CA GLU A 113 -4.70 19.08 -17.32
C GLU A 113 -6.01 18.59 -16.71
N PRO A 114 -6.02 18.24 -15.41
CA PRO A 114 -7.20 17.68 -14.76
C PRO A 114 -8.41 18.63 -14.81
N SER A 115 -8.19 19.94 -14.65
CA SER A 115 -9.21 20.98 -14.81
C SER A 115 -9.91 20.97 -16.18
N ALA A 116 -9.19 20.62 -17.26
CA ALA A 116 -9.73 20.44 -18.60
C ALA A 116 -10.13 18.99 -18.91
N ARG A 117 -10.09 18.09 -17.91
CA ARG A 117 -10.35 16.64 -18.03
C ARG A 117 -9.41 15.93 -19.02
N GLN A 118 -8.16 16.38 -19.11
CA GLN A 118 -7.12 15.74 -19.91
C GLN A 118 -6.19 14.96 -18.99
N TRP A 119 -6.27 13.63 -19.05
CA TRP A 119 -5.59 12.73 -18.12
C TRP A 119 -4.52 11.86 -18.76
N ASN A 120 -4.39 11.89 -20.09
CA ASN A 120 -3.51 10.98 -20.83
C ASN A 120 -2.04 11.14 -20.42
N GLY A 121 -1.61 12.37 -20.12
CA GLY A 121 -0.29 12.67 -19.61
C GLY A 121 -0.20 12.69 -18.09
N CYS A 122 -1.22 12.23 -17.36
CA CYS A 122 -1.20 12.24 -15.89
C CYS A 122 -0.80 10.87 -15.33
N ASP A 123 0.10 10.91 -14.36
CA ASP A 123 0.35 9.83 -13.42
C ASP A 123 -0.63 9.92 -12.26
N PHE A 124 -1.08 8.77 -11.80
CA PHE A 124 -1.91 8.60 -10.62
C PHE A 124 -1.17 7.66 -9.69
N VAL A 125 -0.64 8.17 -8.58
CA VAL A 125 0.18 7.39 -7.64
C VAL A 125 -0.38 7.44 -6.22
N ASP A 126 -0.31 6.34 -5.50
CA ASP A 126 -0.81 6.22 -4.13
C ASP A 126 -0.02 5.16 -3.37
N VAL A 127 0.21 5.42 -2.07
CA VAL A 127 0.58 4.39 -1.10
C VAL A 127 -0.48 4.40 -0.03
N SER A 128 -1.58 3.67 -0.23
CA SER A 128 -2.70 3.65 0.71
C SER A 128 -2.55 2.52 1.73
N LEU A 129 -2.95 2.82 2.96
CA LEU A 129 -3.07 1.88 4.06
C LEU A 129 -4.54 1.49 4.32
N LYS A 130 -5.43 1.64 3.31
CA LYS A 130 -6.86 1.30 3.41
C LYS A 130 -7.11 -0.16 3.74
N ASP A 131 -6.23 -1.05 3.29
CA ASP A 131 -6.32 -2.50 3.49
C ASP A 131 -5.49 -2.97 4.70
N GLY A 132 -4.65 -2.09 5.25
CA GLY A 132 -3.66 -2.43 6.25
C GLY A 132 -2.25 -1.99 5.86
N TYR A 133 -1.25 -2.46 6.60
CA TYR A 133 0.15 -2.28 6.27
C TYR A 133 1.02 -3.43 6.78
N THR A 134 2.16 -3.65 6.12
CA THR A 134 3.17 -4.64 6.53
C THR A 134 4.46 -3.99 7.01
N VAL A 135 4.85 -2.86 6.41
CA VAL A 135 6.13 -2.19 6.67
C VAL A 135 6.05 -0.67 6.57
N PRO A 136 6.99 0.04 7.23
CA PRO A 136 7.23 1.46 6.97
C PRO A 136 7.70 1.68 5.54
N PHE A 137 7.56 2.93 5.08
CA PHE A 137 8.02 3.33 3.76
C PHE A 137 8.31 4.83 3.69
N LYS A 138 9.01 5.24 2.63
CA LYS A 138 9.09 6.63 2.21
C LYS A 138 8.95 6.71 0.70
N LEU A 139 8.05 7.58 0.23
CA LEU A 139 7.92 7.89 -1.19
C LEU A 139 8.54 9.26 -1.47
N GLU A 140 9.57 9.29 -2.31
CA GLU A 140 10.14 10.52 -2.85
C GLU A 140 9.63 10.77 -4.26
N ILE A 141 9.06 11.96 -4.48
CA ILE A 141 8.51 12.41 -5.76
C ILE A 141 9.47 13.45 -6.33
N LYS A 142 10.25 13.04 -7.34
CA LYS A 142 11.27 13.84 -8.00
C LYS A 142 10.66 14.55 -9.20
N GLY A 143 9.89 15.61 -8.92
CA GLY A 143 9.24 16.45 -9.91
C GLY A 143 8.21 17.37 -9.27
N ASP A 144 7.62 18.26 -10.07
CA ASP A 144 6.54 19.14 -9.63
C ASP A 144 5.19 18.42 -9.76
N CYS A 145 4.85 17.58 -8.79
CA CYS A 145 3.52 16.99 -8.71
C CYS A 145 2.52 18.06 -8.24
N LYS A 146 1.81 18.66 -9.21
CA LYS A 146 0.72 19.62 -8.96
C LYS A 146 -0.60 18.86 -9.07
N GLY A 147 -0.94 18.09 -8.05
CA GLY A 147 -2.21 17.39 -8.02
C GLY A 147 -3.36 18.40 -7.98
N ASP A 148 -4.37 18.24 -8.84
CA ASP A 148 -5.55 19.11 -8.78
C ASP A 148 -6.44 18.81 -7.55
N LYS A 149 -6.18 17.72 -6.78
CA LYS A 149 -6.68 17.52 -5.40
C LYS A 149 -5.82 16.60 -4.50
N ALA A 150 -5.33 17.17 -3.39
CA ALA A 150 -5.38 16.64 -2.01
C ALA A 150 -5.68 17.84 -1.07
N GLN A 151 -6.83 18.49 -1.28
CA GLN A 151 -7.30 19.77 -0.68
C GLN A 151 -6.37 21.00 -0.61
N GLU A 152 -5.07 20.89 -0.88
CA GLU A 152 -4.16 22.03 -1.01
C GLU A 152 -3.34 21.91 -2.29
N THR A 153 -3.85 22.51 -3.38
CA THR A 153 -3.11 22.66 -4.64
C THR A 153 -1.90 23.61 -4.52
N SER A 154 -1.67 24.19 -3.34
CA SER A 154 -0.52 25.01 -2.97
C SER A 154 0.69 24.19 -2.50
N GLU A 155 0.51 22.96 -2.03
CA GLU A 155 1.59 22.13 -1.52
C GLU A 155 2.06 21.15 -2.61
N ILE A 156 3.29 21.31 -3.07
CA ILE A 156 3.94 20.33 -3.94
C ILE A 156 4.36 19.16 -3.04
N HIS A 157 3.65 18.04 -3.13
CA HIS A 157 4.03 16.83 -2.42
C HIS A 157 5.30 16.25 -3.04
N GLN A 158 6.44 16.48 -2.38
CA GLN A 158 7.73 15.94 -2.80
C GLN A 158 8.13 14.68 -2.00
N VAL A 159 7.54 14.50 -0.82
CA VAL A 159 7.86 13.38 0.07
C VAL A 159 6.62 12.96 0.84
N VAL A 160 6.36 11.65 0.88
CA VAL A 160 5.50 10.99 1.89
C VAL A 160 6.41 10.18 2.78
N ASP A 161 6.52 10.55 4.06
CA ASP A 161 7.41 9.89 5.00
C ASP A 161 6.61 9.10 6.04
N CYS A 162 6.58 7.79 5.85
CA CYS A 162 5.98 6.78 6.73
C CYS A 162 7.04 5.92 7.41
N SER A 163 8.28 6.41 7.52
CA SER A 163 9.40 5.65 8.10
C SER A 163 9.19 5.27 9.58
N LYS A 164 8.27 5.95 10.27
CA LYS A 164 7.91 5.67 11.67
C LYS A 164 6.79 4.64 11.82
N LEU A 165 6.16 4.21 10.74
CA LEU A 165 5.09 3.22 10.79
C LEU A 165 5.64 1.89 11.32
N SER A 166 4.98 1.34 12.34
CA SER A 166 5.37 0.05 12.92
C SER A 166 4.16 -0.86 13.10
N VAL A 167 4.35 -2.15 12.85
CA VAL A 167 3.36 -3.20 13.18
C VAL A 167 3.21 -3.38 14.69
N ASP A 168 4.18 -2.91 15.48
CA ASP A 168 4.09 -2.91 16.93
C ASP A 168 2.99 -1.98 17.45
N ASP A 169 2.80 -0.86 16.76
CA ASP A 169 1.78 0.15 17.03
C ASP A 169 0.39 -0.25 16.52
N CYS A 170 0.27 -1.43 15.92
CA CYS A 170 -1.01 -1.95 15.45
C CYS A 170 -1.99 -2.16 16.63
N PRO A 171 -3.20 -1.59 16.60
CA PRO A 171 -4.14 -1.68 17.72
C PRO A 171 -4.50 -3.12 18.11
N SER A 172 -4.46 -3.41 19.41
CA SER A 172 -4.87 -4.70 19.96
C SER A 172 -6.27 -4.70 20.60
N HIS A 173 -6.87 -3.52 20.75
CA HIS A 173 -8.17 -3.28 21.38
C HIS A 173 -8.99 -2.27 20.55
N GLU A 174 -9.25 -2.62 19.29
CA GLU A 174 -10.10 -1.80 18.40
C GLU A 174 -11.58 -2.07 18.67
N ASP A 175 -12.39 -1.01 18.77
CA ASP A 175 -13.85 -1.13 18.84
C ASP A 175 -14.43 -1.09 17.42
N LEU A 176 -14.89 -2.25 16.95
CA LEU A 176 -15.55 -2.43 15.66
C LEU A 176 -17.08 -2.55 15.81
N GLY A 177 -17.64 -2.14 16.96
CA GLY A 177 -19.07 -2.16 17.25
C GLY A 177 -19.66 -3.56 17.18
N ILE A 178 -20.56 -3.80 16.23
CA ILE A 178 -21.15 -5.15 16.01
C ILE A 178 -20.07 -6.18 15.64
N GLY A 179 -18.93 -5.74 15.10
CA GLY A 179 -17.77 -6.60 14.81
C GLY A 179 -16.98 -7.05 16.05
N GLY A 180 -17.24 -6.47 17.23
CA GLY A 180 -16.53 -6.71 18.49
C GLY A 180 -16.01 -5.40 19.10
N ASP A 181 -15.99 -5.32 20.43
CA ASP A 181 -15.62 -4.13 21.22
C ASP A 181 -14.14 -4.11 21.68
N SER A 182 -13.39 -5.17 21.38
CA SER A 182 -11.95 -5.27 21.65
C SER A 182 -11.30 -6.25 20.67
N VAL A 183 -11.08 -5.80 19.44
CA VAL A 183 -10.52 -6.61 18.35
C VAL A 183 -9.02 -6.35 18.20
N ASN A 184 -8.24 -7.43 18.10
CA ASN A 184 -6.82 -7.34 17.76
C ASN A 184 -6.64 -7.24 16.23
N LEU A 185 -6.04 -6.15 15.77
CA LEU A 185 -5.80 -5.89 14.34
C LEU A 185 -4.48 -6.51 13.84
N LYS A 186 -3.62 -7.04 14.71
CA LYS A 186 -2.39 -7.71 14.29
C LYS A 186 -2.72 -8.97 13.49
N ALA A 187 -2.09 -9.10 12.33
CA ALA A 187 -2.11 -10.32 11.52
C ALA A 187 -0.90 -11.17 11.91
N ALA A 188 -1.13 -12.29 12.57
CA ALA A 188 -0.08 -13.26 12.88
C ALA A 188 0.00 -14.31 11.78
N ASN A 189 1.21 -14.59 11.29
CA ASN A 189 1.43 -15.68 10.34
C ASN A 189 1.14 -17.03 11.03
N PRO A 190 0.22 -17.87 10.51
CA PRO A 190 -0.16 -19.12 11.17
C PRO A 190 0.95 -20.16 11.29
N HIS A 191 1.94 -20.16 10.38
CA HIS A 191 3.04 -21.11 10.41
C HIS A 191 4.14 -20.70 11.40
N TRP A 192 4.47 -19.40 11.48
CA TRP A 192 5.56 -18.91 12.34
C TRP A 192 5.11 -18.30 13.67
N GLY A 193 3.85 -17.89 13.80
CA GLY A 193 3.30 -17.22 14.99
C GLY A 193 3.69 -15.74 15.14
N GLU A 194 4.59 -15.25 14.28
CA GLU A 194 5.05 -13.86 14.29
C GLU A 194 4.04 -12.90 13.63
N VAL A 195 4.02 -11.64 14.07
CA VAL A 195 3.20 -10.59 13.46
C VAL A 195 3.76 -10.26 12.08
N ALA A 196 2.92 -10.44 11.06
CA ALA A 196 3.26 -10.22 9.66
C ALA A 196 2.66 -8.91 9.10
N GLY A 197 1.74 -8.27 9.83
CA GLY A 197 1.20 -6.97 9.44
C GLY A 197 0.07 -6.49 10.35
N CYS A 198 -0.54 -5.38 9.97
CA CYS A 198 -1.66 -4.77 10.67
C CYS A 198 -2.87 -4.66 9.73
N HIS A 199 -4.00 -5.21 10.13
CA HIS A 199 -5.26 -5.02 9.42
C HIS A 199 -5.78 -3.60 9.61
N SER A 200 -6.35 -3.02 8.55
CA SER A 200 -7.33 -1.96 8.72
C SER A 200 -8.64 -2.53 9.30
N PRO A 201 -9.49 -1.71 9.93
CA PRO A 201 -10.82 -2.10 10.37
C PRO A 201 -11.63 -2.80 9.28
N CYS A 202 -11.58 -2.31 8.03
CA CYS A 202 -12.26 -2.95 6.92
C CYS A 202 -11.69 -4.34 6.64
N SER A 203 -10.37 -4.45 6.48
CA SER A 203 -9.75 -5.73 6.11
C SER A 203 -9.90 -6.79 7.19
N LYS A 204 -9.87 -6.41 8.47
CA LYS A 204 -10.15 -7.33 9.58
C LYS A 204 -11.55 -7.93 9.50
N LEU A 205 -12.52 -7.20 8.97
CA LEU A 205 -13.91 -7.65 8.86
C LEU A 205 -14.16 -8.45 7.56
N THR A 206 -13.39 -8.21 6.50
CA THR A 206 -13.68 -8.73 5.15
C THR A 206 -12.71 -9.81 4.65
N PHE A 207 -11.43 -9.77 5.00
CA PHE A 207 -10.43 -10.70 4.47
C PHE A 207 -10.41 -12.02 5.25
N PRO A 208 -10.78 -13.16 4.63
CA PRO A 208 -10.88 -14.46 5.31
C PRO A 208 -9.53 -15.05 5.72
N GLU A 209 -8.43 -14.59 5.13
CA GLU A 209 -7.09 -15.12 5.33
C GLU A 209 -6.63 -14.96 6.80
N TRP A 210 -5.89 -15.98 7.27
CA TRP A 210 -5.25 -16.06 8.60
C TRP A 210 -6.15 -15.75 9.82
N SER A 211 -7.46 -15.81 9.62
CA SER A 211 -8.43 -15.32 10.60
C SER A 211 -8.84 -16.42 11.58
N ILE A 212 -7.89 -16.88 12.39
CA ILE A 212 -8.12 -17.89 13.44
C ILE A 212 -9.07 -17.40 14.55
N ASP A 213 -9.17 -16.08 14.76
CA ASP A 213 -9.99 -15.44 15.81
C ASP A 213 -11.21 -14.64 15.26
N SER A 214 -11.69 -14.94 14.05
CA SER A 214 -12.77 -14.12 13.47
C SER A 214 -14.10 -14.24 14.24
N ILE A 215 -14.54 -13.10 14.81
CA ILE A 215 -15.75 -12.94 15.64
C ILE A 215 -17.05 -13.17 14.83
N SER A 216 -16.96 -13.45 13.52
CA SER A 216 -18.14 -13.75 12.70
C SER A 216 -18.00 -15.11 11.98
N PRO A 217 -18.64 -16.18 12.47
CA PRO A 217 -18.75 -17.46 11.76
C PRO A 217 -19.56 -17.38 10.46
N LYS A 218 -19.97 -16.17 10.05
CA LYS A 218 -20.62 -15.85 8.78
C LYS A 218 -19.94 -14.62 8.18
N ARG A 219 -18.68 -14.73 7.73
CA ARG A 219 -18.07 -13.66 6.96
C ARG A 219 -18.73 -13.53 5.59
N LEU A 220 -19.70 -12.61 5.59
CA LEU A 220 -19.91 -11.53 4.64
C LEU A 220 -19.60 -11.89 3.18
N VAL A 221 -20.72 -12.09 2.47
CA VAL A 221 -20.90 -12.26 1.04
C VAL A 221 -19.76 -11.63 0.22
N ARG A 222 -19.10 -12.47 -0.58
CA ARG A 222 -18.12 -12.15 -1.64
C ARG A 222 -18.61 -11.06 -2.63
N ASP A 223 -19.90 -10.73 -2.58
CA ASP A 223 -20.62 -9.83 -3.47
C ASP A 223 -21.17 -8.55 -2.79
N GLY A 224 -20.81 -8.23 -1.54
CA GLY A 224 -21.27 -6.98 -0.92
C GLY A 224 -20.71 -6.67 0.47
N VAL A 225 -20.35 -5.41 0.68
CA VAL A 225 -20.00 -4.88 2.00
C VAL A 225 -21.22 -5.04 2.91
N SER A 226 -21.09 -5.86 3.95
CA SER A 226 -22.18 -6.12 4.88
C SER A 226 -22.54 -4.88 5.70
N THR A 227 -23.70 -4.90 6.36
CA THR A 227 -24.06 -3.86 7.34
C THR A 227 -23.05 -3.73 8.48
N VAL A 228 -22.30 -4.78 8.82
CA VAL A 228 -21.28 -4.77 9.87
C VAL A 228 -20.00 -4.09 9.41
N SER A 229 -19.58 -4.36 8.18
CA SER A 229 -18.32 -3.84 7.63
C SER A 229 -18.49 -2.51 6.90
N ALA A 230 -19.69 -2.13 6.48
CA ALA A 230 -19.96 -0.90 5.73
C ALA A 230 -19.42 0.37 6.39
N PRO A 231 -19.57 0.59 7.70
CA PRO A 231 -19.04 1.79 8.35
C PRO A 231 -17.52 1.90 8.29
N TYR A 232 -16.81 0.78 8.09
CA TYR A 232 -15.35 0.69 8.05
C TYR A 232 -14.80 0.56 6.62
N CYS A 233 -15.55 -0.09 5.73
CA CYS A 233 -15.17 -0.37 4.36
C CYS A 233 -15.66 0.64 3.35
N CYS A 234 -16.51 1.59 3.76
CA CYS A 234 -16.77 2.76 2.94
C CYS A 234 -17.30 2.45 1.52
N PRO A 235 -18.42 1.71 1.38
CA PRO A 235 -18.93 1.30 0.07
C PRO A 235 -19.34 2.48 -0.84
N ASN A 236 -19.60 3.63 -0.25
CA ASN A 236 -19.81 4.91 -0.93
C ASN A 236 -19.35 6.05 0.00
N ARG A 237 -19.27 7.25 -0.56
CA ARG A 237 -18.82 8.43 0.16
C ARG A 237 -19.71 8.72 1.36
N GLU A 238 -21.03 8.65 1.20
CA GLU A 238 -21.99 9.00 2.25
C GLU A 238 -21.81 8.16 3.53
N VAL A 239 -21.52 6.87 3.39
CA VAL A 239 -21.28 5.96 4.53
C VAL A 239 -19.97 6.30 5.26
N CYS A 240 -18.93 6.78 4.56
CA CYS A 240 -17.68 7.18 5.20
C CYS A 240 -17.82 8.44 6.06
N HIS A 241 -18.60 9.40 5.58
CA HIS A 241 -18.77 10.70 6.24
C HIS A 241 -19.61 10.63 7.53
N ASP A 242 -20.14 9.46 7.89
CA ASP A 242 -20.67 9.19 9.24
C ASP A 242 -19.55 9.23 10.31
N GLY A 243 -18.28 9.15 9.88
CA GLY A 243 -17.10 9.33 10.74
C GLY A 243 -16.81 8.13 11.63
N THR A 244 -17.46 6.98 11.40
CA THR A 244 -17.21 5.75 12.18
C THR A 244 -15.77 5.26 11.96
N VAL A 245 -15.34 5.10 10.71
CA VAL A 245 -13.96 4.66 10.39
C VAL A 245 -12.90 5.67 10.84
N GLU A 246 -13.18 6.97 10.73
CA GLU A 246 -12.26 8.05 11.14
C GLU A 246 -11.94 8.04 12.63
N LYS A 247 -12.85 7.51 13.46
CA LYS A 247 -12.69 7.44 14.92
C LYS A 247 -11.92 6.21 15.41
N THR A 248 -11.62 5.27 14.53
CA THR A 248 -10.88 4.05 14.90
C THR A 248 -9.46 4.39 15.36
N HIS A 249 -8.94 3.61 16.30
CA HIS A 249 -7.55 3.76 16.75
C HIS A 249 -6.57 3.53 15.59
N TYR A 250 -6.91 2.64 14.65
CA TYR A 250 -6.15 2.41 13.43
C TYR A 250 -5.98 3.69 12.61
N VAL A 251 -7.07 4.37 12.24
CA VAL A 251 -6.99 5.59 11.40
C VAL A 251 -6.28 6.71 12.13
N GLN A 252 -6.54 6.88 13.44
CA GLN A 252 -5.84 7.87 14.26
C GLN A 252 -4.33 7.61 14.30
N SER A 253 -3.91 6.34 14.46
CA SER A 253 -2.51 5.95 14.44
C SER A 253 -1.86 6.24 13.09
N VAL A 254 -2.51 5.83 11.98
CA VAL A 254 -2.05 6.11 10.62
C VAL A 254 -1.89 7.61 10.39
N HIS A 255 -2.90 8.44 10.69
CA HIS A 255 -2.81 9.89 10.46
C HIS A 255 -1.76 10.57 11.34
N SER A 256 -1.51 10.05 12.54
CA SER A 256 -0.48 10.60 13.44
C SER A 256 0.94 10.24 13.01
N THR A 257 1.14 9.04 12.45
CA THR A 257 2.45 8.48 12.12
C THR A 257 2.84 8.72 10.66
N CYS A 258 1.83 8.79 9.79
CA CYS A 258 1.92 8.94 8.35
C CYS A 258 0.99 10.06 7.86
N PRO A 259 1.28 11.34 8.18
CA PRO A 259 0.45 12.45 7.72
C PRO A 259 0.34 12.46 6.20
N GLY A 260 -0.88 12.60 5.68
CA GLY A 260 -1.13 12.63 4.23
C GLY A 260 -1.25 11.25 3.58
N VAL A 261 -1.35 10.15 4.32
CA VAL A 261 -1.65 8.83 3.74
C VAL A 261 -3.09 8.44 4.00
N ASN A 262 -3.73 7.77 3.01
CA ASN A 262 -5.09 7.29 3.15
C ASN A 262 -5.13 6.04 4.05
N GLY A 263 -5.72 6.15 5.25
CA GLY A 263 -5.98 5.05 6.16
C GLY A 263 -7.28 4.30 5.87
N PHE A 264 -8.17 4.85 5.03
CA PHE A 264 -9.40 4.22 4.59
C PHE A 264 -9.84 4.74 3.21
N ALA A 265 -10.93 4.19 2.65
CA ALA A 265 -11.45 4.65 1.37
C ALA A 265 -12.14 6.03 1.50
N TYR A 266 -11.90 6.93 0.55
CA TYR A 266 -12.36 8.33 0.59
C TYR A 266 -11.79 9.19 1.72
N ASP A 267 -10.70 8.73 2.34
CA ASP A 267 -9.90 9.52 3.25
C ASP A 267 -9.38 10.79 2.55
N ASN A 268 -9.12 11.83 3.33
CA ASN A 268 -8.65 13.12 2.84
C ASN A 268 -7.10 13.22 2.81
N GLY A 269 -6.40 12.08 2.86
CA GLY A 269 -4.95 12.04 2.64
C GLY A 269 -4.56 12.42 1.21
N MET A 270 -3.27 12.32 0.88
CA MET A 270 -2.71 12.60 -0.45
C MET A 270 -3.29 11.74 -1.59
N GLY A 271 -4.26 10.86 -1.31
CA GLY A 271 -5.33 10.48 -2.24
C GLY A 271 -4.98 10.61 -3.72
N VAL A 272 -4.33 9.60 -4.31
CA VAL A 272 -3.98 9.56 -5.73
C VAL A 272 -3.32 10.87 -6.22
N GLY A 273 -2.05 11.05 -5.88
CA GLY A 273 -1.25 12.16 -6.40
C GLY A 273 -1.33 12.18 -7.92
N THR A 274 -1.83 13.29 -8.49
CA THR A 274 -1.89 13.48 -9.93
C THR A 274 -0.65 14.27 -10.37
N CYS A 275 0.31 13.60 -11.00
CA CYS A 275 1.55 14.24 -11.43
C CYS A 275 1.66 14.23 -12.97
N PRO A 276 2.37 15.16 -13.61
CA PRO A 276 2.67 15.06 -15.04
C PRO A 276 3.52 13.82 -15.35
N ALA A 277 3.28 13.20 -16.51
CA ALA A 277 4.07 12.09 -16.99
C ALA A 277 5.54 12.49 -17.15
N GLY A 278 6.44 11.58 -16.79
CA GLY A 278 7.88 11.83 -16.71
C GLY A 278 8.36 12.22 -15.30
N THR A 279 7.43 12.45 -14.37
CA THR A 279 7.75 12.48 -12.93
C THR A 279 8.41 11.16 -12.53
N LYS A 280 9.44 11.27 -11.68
CA LYS A 280 10.17 10.11 -11.14
C LYS A 280 9.79 9.89 -9.69
N TYR A 281 9.66 8.63 -9.31
CA TYR A 281 9.28 8.18 -7.99
C TYR A 281 10.36 7.25 -7.45
N GLU A 282 10.74 7.42 -6.19
CA GLU A 282 11.54 6.46 -5.47
C GLU A 282 10.77 6.02 -4.22
N MET A 283 10.44 4.74 -4.16
CA MET A 283 9.85 4.09 -3.00
C MET A 283 10.96 3.43 -2.20
N ILE A 284 11.08 3.74 -0.91
CA ILE A 284 12.14 3.29 0.00
C ILE A 284 11.50 2.55 1.17
#